data_AF-A0A955NIH6-F1
#
_entry.id   AF-A0A955NIH6-F1
#
_cell.length_a   1.000
_cell.length_b   1.000
_cell.length_c   1.000
_cell.angle_alpha   90.00
_cell.angle_beta   90.00
_cell.angle_gamma   90.00
#
_symmetry.space_group_name_H-M   'P 1'
#
loop_
_entity.id
_entity.type
_entity.pdbx_description
1 polymer ?
#
loop_
_entity_poly.entity_id
_entity_poly.type
_entity_poly.pdbx_seq_one_letter_code
_entity_poly.pdbx_strand_id
1 'polypeptide(L)'
;MKRLFFLFIALLWLFTSDAVTAGGLETLWEIGQSDNSATEFYLAPNGFEQFPPDPVYIIGISDPARDWPYAQPGPVDYWGGRKDHTFTILFALQQLPKEGNCQLTIDLLDTHPQIPPTLIVSVNDQLEEFPLPKGGGKESIQGDLSSLKGHKVVVDIPVGALKKGPNQVQITSTKESWILYDSVAFEAPEGVQLGEQSNLTCIQAVDCPQYLKEVDGALQQTIQIRIRHIGTPEGATLRINPDHEKKVTLSPGDQEVEIPIPAGDTERRVIAELVLAEEVVDSTEYDVPPARKWDVYILPHSHVDIGYTQLQSVVEKLHWDYFEQAIVWARETANDPEGSRFKWNVEVLWAVDSYLRQASEEKRKEFFDAVNKGWIGLDALYGNELTGLCRPEEFVRLTDCAV
;
A
#
# COMPACT_ATOMS: atom_id res chain seq x y z
N MET A 1 75.68 53.79 38.14
CA MET A 1 75.48 52.78 37.08
C MET A 1 74.26 51.94 37.45
N LYS A 2 73.14 52.15 36.75
CA LYS A 2 71.83 51.55 37.07
C LYS A 2 71.78 50.10 36.54
N ARG A 3 71.42 49.14 37.38
CA ARG A 3 70.99 47.78 36.99
C ARG A 3 69.48 47.67 37.25
N LEU A 4 68.74 47.29 36.22
CA LEU A 4 67.29 47.09 36.26
C LEU A 4 67.02 45.59 36.36
N PHE A 5 66.28 45.18 37.39
CA PHE A 5 65.80 43.81 37.62
C PHE A 5 64.31 43.80 37.23
N PHE A 6 63.89 42.95 36.31
CA PHE A 6 62.48 42.75 35.98
C PHE A 6 61.94 41.54 36.77
N LEU A 7 60.94 41.79 37.59
CA LEU A 7 60.16 40.76 38.30
C LEU A 7 58.92 40.40 37.46
N PHE A 8 58.71 39.11 37.27
CA PHE A 8 57.49 38.50 36.71
C PHE A 8 56.34 38.58 37.72
N ILE A 9 55.18 39.09 37.30
CA ILE A 9 53.90 38.94 38.02
C ILE A 9 52.98 38.13 37.09
N ALA A 10 52.59 36.95 37.53
CA ALA A 10 51.58 36.12 36.89
C ALA A 10 50.18 36.61 37.33
N LEU A 11 49.33 36.96 36.37
CA LEU A 11 47.90 37.21 36.59
C LEU A 11 47.12 35.97 36.12
N LEU A 12 46.51 35.23 37.05
CA LEU A 12 45.50 34.22 36.74
C LEU A 12 44.20 34.95 36.37
N TRP A 13 43.70 34.73 35.15
CA TRP A 13 42.32 34.98 34.78
C TRP A 13 41.53 33.68 34.98
N LEU A 14 40.59 33.69 35.92
CA LEU A 14 39.54 32.67 36.04
C LEU A 14 38.55 32.88 34.90
N PHE A 15 38.64 32.05 33.86
CA PHE A 15 37.53 31.82 32.95
C PHE A 15 36.53 30.90 33.65
N THR A 16 35.39 31.43 34.06
CA THR A 16 34.21 30.61 34.33
C THR A 16 33.70 30.13 32.97
N SER A 17 33.97 28.87 32.66
CA SER A 17 33.28 28.17 31.58
C SER A 17 31.84 27.99 32.00
N ASP A 18 30.93 28.78 31.44
CA ASP A 18 29.53 28.35 31.34
C ASP A 18 29.54 27.09 30.48
N ALA A 19 29.43 25.94 31.15
CA ALA A 19 29.16 24.69 30.49
C ALA A 19 27.75 24.81 29.89
N VAL A 20 27.68 25.01 28.58
CA VAL A 20 26.50 24.68 27.79
C VAL A 20 26.24 23.20 28.05
N THR A 21 25.24 22.88 28.88
CA THR A 21 24.67 21.55 28.91
C THR A 21 24.13 21.28 27.51
N ALA A 22 24.79 20.41 26.76
CA ALA A 22 24.16 19.77 25.62
C ALA A 22 22.93 19.03 26.17
N GLY A 23 21.73 19.51 25.83
CA GLY A 23 20.49 18.85 26.22
C GLY A 23 20.49 17.43 25.66
N GLY A 24 20.33 16.42 26.53
CA GLY A 24 20.21 15.02 26.13
C GLY A 24 18.87 14.75 25.47
N LEU A 25 18.78 13.65 24.72
CA LEU A 25 17.51 13.09 24.29
C LEU A 25 16.93 12.23 25.43
N GLU A 26 15.61 12.28 25.59
CA GLU A 26 14.85 11.45 26.51
C GLU A 26 13.89 10.57 25.72
N THR A 27 13.69 9.32 26.17
CA THR A 27 12.72 8.40 25.56
C THR A 27 11.31 8.95 25.71
N LEU A 28 10.70 9.31 24.58
CA LEU A 28 9.32 9.78 24.52
C LEU A 28 8.34 8.60 24.56
N TRP A 29 8.66 7.54 23.84
CA TRP A 29 7.94 6.26 23.87
C TRP A 29 8.83 5.12 23.39
N GLU A 30 8.47 3.91 23.78
CA GLU A 30 9.11 2.65 23.38
C GLU A 30 8.07 1.55 23.16
N ILE A 31 8.37 0.63 22.25
CA ILE A 31 7.65 -0.61 21.99
C ILE A 31 8.63 -1.75 22.23
N GLY A 32 8.34 -2.59 23.23
CA GLY A 32 9.28 -3.62 23.72
C GLY A 32 10.40 -3.04 24.58
N GLN A 33 11.39 -3.87 24.91
CA GLN A 33 12.57 -3.48 25.69
C GLN A 33 13.85 -3.76 24.88
N SER A 34 14.84 -2.88 24.96
CA SER A 34 16.15 -3.14 24.34
C SER A 34 16.95 -4.10 25.23
N ASP A 35 16.59 -5.39 25.19
CA ASP A 35 17.15 -6.43 26.07
C ASP A 35 17.67 -7.68 25.31
N ASN A 36 17.67 -7.64 23.98
CA ASN A 36 17.96 -8.76 23.07
C ASN A 36 16.95 -9.91 23.23
N SER A 37 15.68 -9.57 23.37
CA SER A 37 14.55 -10.49 23.44
C SER A 37 13.42 -10.01 22.54
N ALA A 38 12.57 -10.96 22.15
CA ALA A 38 11.34 -10.67 21.43
C ALA A 38 10.12 -11.25 22.14
N THR A 39 10.30 -11.75 23.37
CA THR A 39 9.29 -12.56 24.08
C THR A 39 8.02 -11.82 24.44
N GLU A 40 8.10 -10.50 24.56
CA GLU A 40 6.99 -9.61 24.84
C GLU A 40 6.12 -9.32 23.61
N PHE A 41 6.59 -9.66 22.41
CA PHE A 41 5.90 -9.33 21.17
C PHE A 41 4.90 -10.41 20.75
N TYR A 42 3.88 -9.98 20.03
CA TYR A 42 2.85 -10.86 19.50
C TYR A 42 3.46 -11.93 18.59
N LEU A 43 2.94 -13.15 18.69
CA LEU A 43 3.40 -14.37 18.00
C LEU A 43 4.82 -14.86 18.36
N ALA A 44 5.56 -14.20 19.24
CA ALA A 44 6.83 -14.73 19.68
C ALA A 44 6.68 -16.05 20.48
N PRO A 45 7.68 -16.93 20.47
CA PRO A 45 8.94 -16.83 19.73
C PRO A 45 8.91 -17.51 18.35
N ASN A 46 7.83 -18.22 17.99
CA ASN A 46 7.80 -19.12 16.84
C ASN A 46 6.46 -19.15 16.08
N GLY A 47 5.58 -18.19 16.32
CA GLY A 47 4.25 -18.09 15.74
C GLY A 47 4.18 -17.32 14.42
N PHE A 48 5.31 -16.96 13.80
CA PHE A 48 5.36 -16.09 12.60
C PHE A 48 4.46 -16.55 11.45
N GLU A 49 4.18 -17.85 11.28
CA GLU A 49 3.29 -18.35 10.23
C GLU A 49 1.82 -17.89 10.39
N GLN A 50 1.44 -17.40 11.57
CA GLN A 50 0.12 -16.82 11.86
C GLN A 50 0.09 -15.30 11.63
N PHE A 51 1.02 -14.79 10.82
CA PHE A 51 1.19 -13.36 10.57
C PHE A 51 -0.14 -12.66 10.25
N PRO A 52 -0.53 -11.62 11.02
CA PRO A 52 -1.77 -10.90 10.79
C PRO A 52 -1.64 -9.97 9.57
N PRO A 53 -2.73 -9.29 9.15
CA PRO A 53 -2.57 -8.09 8.34
C PRO A 53 -1.61 -7.09 9.00
N ASP A 54 -0.90 -6.33 8.17
CA ASP A 54 0.06 -5.31 8.57
C ASP A 54 -0.45 -4.46 9.76
N PRO A 55 0.27 -4.42 10.89
CA PRO A 55 -0.22 -3.86 12.14
C PRO A 55 -0.19 -2.33 12.16
N VAL A 56 -1.11 -1.78 12.96
CA VAL A 56 -1.14 -0.36 13.34
C VAL A 56 -1.04 -0.31 14.86
N TYR A 57 0.07 0.20 15.35
CA TYR A 57 0.37 0.31 16.77
C TYR A 57 0.17 1.74 17.25
N ILE A 58 -0.68 1.94 18.24
CA ILE A 58 -0.99 3.26 18.78
C ILE A 58 -0.31 3.39 20.14
N ILE A 59 0.61 4.34 20.26
CA ILE A 59 1.38 4.57 21.49
C ILE A 59 0.42 4.80 22.66
N GLY A 60 0.63 4.05 23.75
CA GLY A 60 -0.19 4.14 24.97
C GLY A 60 -1.56 3.44 24.92
N ILE A 61 -1.96 2.87 23.78
CA ILE A 61 -3.24 2.13 23.63
C ILE A 61 -3.01 0.68 23.22
N SER A 62 -2.18 0.46 22.20
CA SER A 62 -1.79 -0.87 21.74
C SER A 62 -0.89 -1.57 22.76
N ASP A 63 -0.86 -2.89 22.68
CA ASP A 63 -0.12 -3.78 23.57
C ASP A 63 0.89 -4.60 22.76
N PRO A 64 2.20 -4.56 23.05
CA PRO A 64 3.21 -5.28 22.27
C PRO A 64 2.90 -6.78 22.15
N ALA A 65 2.33 -7.37 23.21
CA ALA A 65 2.03 -8.81 23.26
C ALA A 65 0.83 -9.23 22.39
N ARG A 66 0.07 -8.27 21.86
CA ARG A 66 -1.14 -8.52 21.06
C ARG A 66 -1.10 -7.85 19.69
N ASP A 67 -0.47 -6.69 19.60
CA ASP A 67 -0.62 -5.77 18.47
C ASP A 67 0.69 -5.51 17.72
N TRP A 68 1.84 -6.03 18.19
CA TRP A 68 3.13 -5.90 17.51
C TRP A 68 3.76 -7.28 17.26
N PRO A 69 3.61 -7.85 16.04
CA PRO A 69 4.27 -9.09 15.66
C PRO A 69 5.79 -8.98 15.82
N TYR A 70 6.42 -9.97 16.44
CA TYR A 70 7.88 -9.98 16.64
C TYR A 70 8.69 -10.04 15.34
N ALA A 71 8.09 -10.61 14.28
CA ALA A 71 8.71 -10.77 12.97
C ALA A 71 7.92 -9.98 11.92
N GLN A 72 8.64 -9.23 11.08
CA GLN A 72 8.06 -8.60 9.90
C GLN A 72 8.55 -9.33 8.64
N PRO A 73 7.65 -9.86 7.81
CA PRO A 73 8.00 -10.53 6.55
C PRO A 73 8.53 -9.52 5.52
N GLY A 74 9.35 -10.03 4.60
CA GLY A 74 9.66 -9.35 3.35
C GLY A 74 8.88 -9.91 2.15
N PRO A 75 8.98 -9.30 0.97
CA PRO A 75 8.20 -9.66 -0.22
C PRO A 75 8.40 -11.08 -0.75
N VAL A 76 9.48 -11.78 -0.37
CA VAL A 76 9.70 -13.17 -0.79
C VAL A 76 9.08 -14.19 0.18
N ASP A 77 8.69 -13.75 1.38
CA ASP A 77 8.16 -14.62 2.42
C ASP A 77 6.72 -15.05 2.09
N TYR A 78 6.54 -16.34 1.84
CA TYR A 78 5.22 -16.89 1.49
C TYR A 78 4.21 -16.76 2.63
N TRP A 79 4.68 -16.82 3.88
CA TRP A 79 3.85 -16.75 5.08
C TRP A 79 3.34 -15.32 5.35
N GLY A 80 3.99 -14.29 4.79
CA GLY A 80 3.48 -12.91 4.76
C GLY A 80 2.56 -12.63 3.55
N GLY A 81 2.50 -13.54 2.57
CA GLY A 81 1.67 -13.35 1.37
C GLY A 81 2.39 -12.69 0.18
N ARG A 82 3.74 -12.67 0.19
CA ARG A 82 4.59 -12.24 -0.94
C ARG A 82 4.32 -10.83 -1.48
N LYS A 83 4.36 -9.84 -0.59
CA LYS A 83 4.19 -8.43 -0.90
C LYS A 83 5.07 -7.58 0.01
N ASP A 84 5.19 -6.30 -0.27
CA ASP A 84 5.73 -5.34 0.68
C ASP A 84 4.82 -5.27 1.92
N HIS A 85 5.45 -5.14 3.09
CA HIS A 85 4.76 -5.08 4.38
C HIS A 85 5.13 -3.82 5.14
N THR A 86 4.14 -3.11 5.67
CA THR A 86 4.32 -1.82 6.37
C THR A 86 3.76 -1.87 7.78
N PHE A 87 4.63 -1.84 8.78
CA PHE A 87 4.20 -1.69 10.17
C PHE A 87 4.07 -0.20 10.48
N THR A 88 2.91 0.22 10.99
CA THR A 88 2.64 1.64 11.26
C THR A 88 2.59 1.89 12.77
N ILE A 89 3.27 2.93 13.23
CA ILE A 89 3.18 3.43 14.61
C ILE A 89 2.55 4.82 14.59
N LEU A 90 1.51 5.03 15.39
CA LEU A 90 0.79 6.29 15.53
C LEU A 90 1.00 6.87 16.92
N PHE A 91 1.28 8.17 16.98
CA PHE A 91 1.39 8.91 18.23
C PHE A 91 1.04 10.38 18.02
N ALA A 92 0.30 10.98 18.96
CA ALA A 92 0.09 12.41 19.00
C ALA A 92 1.11 13.15 19.85
N LEU A 93 1.45 14.37 19.44
CA LEU A 93 2.24 15.33 20.21
C LEU A 93 1.39 16.51 20.65
N GLN A 94 1.41 16.84 21.94
CA GLN A 94 0.81 18.07 22.46
C GLN A 94 1.79 19.24 22.37
N GLN A 95 3.07 18.97 22.61
CA GLN A 95 4.15 19.95 22.60
C GLN A 95 5.28 19.48 21.70
N LEU A 96 5.63 20.32 20.71
CA LEU A 96 6.71 20.06 19.76
C LEU A 96 8.07 20.45 20.36
N PRO A 97 9.16 19.82 19.90
CA PRO A 97 10.51 20.26 20.22
C PRO A 97 10.75 21.66 19.64
N LYS A 98 11.36 22.55 20.44
CA LYS A 98 11.66 23.93 20.00
C LYS A 98 12.82 23.98 19.01
N GLU A 99 13.87 23.19 19.27
CA GLU A 99 15.10 23.10 18.51
C GLU A 99 15.69 21.68 18.69
N GLY A 100 16.66 21.31 17.86
CA GLY A 100 17.35 20.01 17.93
C GLY A 100 16.88 19.00 16.89
N ASN A 101 17.14 17.72 17.15
CA ASN A 101 16.61 16.60 16.38
C ASN A 101 16.02 15.59 17.37
N CYS A 102 14.97 14.89 16.96
CA CYS A 102 14.55 13.65 17.59
C CYS A 102 15.28 12.48 16.93
N GLN A 103 15.23 11.31 17.56
CA GLN A 103 15.82 10.10 17.03
C GLN A 103 14.84 8.93 17.14
N LEU A 104 14.63 8.22 16.04
CA LEU A 104 13.94 6.94 16.03
C LEU A 104 15.00 5.84 15.94
N THR A 105 14.99 4.93 16.91
CA THR A 105 15.84 3.74 16.90
C THR A 105 14.96 2.50 16.76
N ILE A 106 15.20 1.74 15.69
CA ILE A 106 14.63 0.42 15.47
C ILE A 106 15.74 -0.58 15.79
N ASP A 107 15.65 -1.21 16.95
CA ASP A 107 16.58 -2.26 17.38
C ASP A 107 16.09 -3.60 16.85
N LEU A 108 16.87 -4.20 15.96
CA LEU A 108 16.55 -5.49 15.35
C LEU A 108 17.31 -6.58 16.09
N LEU A 109 16.59 -7.58 16.55
CA LEU A 109 17.15 -8.77 17.19
C LEU A 109 17.95 -9.61 16.19
N ASP A 110 17.44 -9.75 14.96
CA ASP A 110 18.10 -10.42 13.85
C ASP A 110 17.48 -10.05 12.50
N THR A 111 18.16 -10.39 11.41
CA THR A 111 17.64 -10.33 10.04
C THR A 111 17.87 -11.64 9.30
N HIS A 112 17.21 -11.86 8.18
CA HIS A 112 17.43 -13.08 7.41
C HIS A 112 18.93 -13.24 7.01
N PRO A 113 19.58 -14.41 7.25
CA PRO A 113 21.05 -14.54 7.17
C PRO A 113 21.63 -14.52 5.76
N GLN A 114 20.84 -14.78 4.72
CA GLN A 114 21.30 -14.83 3.33
C GLN A 114 20.77 -13.67 2.48
N ILE A 115 19.47 -13.41 2.58
CA ILE A 115 18.71 -12.42 1.82
C ILE A 115 18.02 -11.43 2.80
N PRO A 116 18.77 -10.58 3.50
CA PRO A 116 18.20 -9.59 4.42
C PRO A 116 17.41 -8.54 3.65
N PRO A 117 16.35 -7.97 4.26
CA PRO A 117 15.52 -7.00 3.56
C PRO A 117 16.18 -5.63 3.43
N THR A 118 15.52 -4.80 2.64
CA THR A 118 15.70 -3.35 2.69
C THR A 118 14.48 -2.72 3.33
N LEU A 119 14.69 -1.90 4.36
CA LEU A 119 13.63 -1.15 5.01
C LEU A 119 13.52 0.24 4.39
N ILE A 120 12.30 0.71 4.18
CA ILE A 120 12.01 2.12 4.04
C ILE A 120 11.36 2.57 5.35
N VAL A 121 11.96 3.55 6.01
CA VAL A 121 11.41 4.15 7.23
C VAL A 121 10.93 5.54 6.89
N SER A 122 9.65 5.82 7.11
CA SER A 122 9.10 7.16 7.00
C SER A 122 8.61 7.69 8.33
N VAL A 123 8.79 8.99 8.55
CA VAL A 123 8.24 9.74 9.68
C VAL A 123 7.51 10.94 9.09
N ASN A 124 6.18 10.87 9.07
CA ASN A 124 5.34 11.76 8.28
C ASN A 124 5.84 11.81 6.81
N ASP A 125 6.30 12.98 6.34
CA ASP A 125 6.77 13.20 4.97
C ASP A 125 8.27 12.90 4.78
N GLN A 126 9.04 12.70 5.86
CA GLN A 126 10.45 12.30 5.77
C GLN A 126 10.55 10.81 5.48
N LEU A 127 11.42 10.41 4.55
CA LEU A 127 11.61 9.02 4.15
C LEU A 127 13.10 8.71 3.95
N GLU A 128 13.55 7.57 4.45
CA GLU A 128 14.91 7.05 4.28
C GLU A 128 14.93 5.53 4.02
N GLU A 129 15.86 5.06 3.19
CA GLU A 129 16.01 3.63 2.82
C GLU A 129 17.26 3.02 3.48
N PHE A 130 17.09 1.85 4.11
CA PHE A 130 18.11 1.14 4.87
C PHE A 130 18.27 -0.31 4.36
N PRO A 131 19.25 -0.59 3.50
CA PRO A 131 19.64 -1.96 3.17
C PRO A 131 20.24 -2.63 4.41
N LEU A 132 19.63 -3.72 4.88
CA LEU A 132 20.06 -4.33 6.13
C LEU A 132 21.22 -5.31 5.95
N PRO A 133 22.11 -5.44 6.95
CA PRO A 133 23.15 -6.45 6.92
C PRO A 133 22.55 -7.85 7.07
N LYS A 134 23.30 -8.86 6.62
CA LYS A 134 22.99 -10.27 6.91
C LYS A 134 23.02 -10.53 8.40
N GLY A 135 21.94 -11.13 8.90
CA GLY A 135 21.82 -11.59 10.27
C GLY A 135 22.52 -12.91 10.53
N GLY A 136 22.13 -13.54 11.62
CA GLY A 136 22.77 -14.68 12.25
C GLY A 136 22.38 -16.02 11.66
N GLY A 137 21.28 -16.57 12.17
CA GLY A 137 20.75 -17.89 11.81
C GLY A 137 19.31 -17.78 11.32
N LYS A 138 18.87 -18.69 10.45
CA LYS A 138 17.47 -18.68 9.99
C LYS A 138 16.53 -19.20 11.06
N GLU A 139 17.07 -19.93 12.04
CA GLU A 139 16.37 -20.54 13.16
C GLU A 139 15.96 -19.51 14.23
N SER A 140 16.49 -18.29 14.18
CA SER A 140 16.14 -17.21 15.12
C SER A 140 14.67 -16.82 15.03
N ILE A 141 14.06 -16.84 13.83
CA ILE A 141 12.61 -16.65 13.66
C ILE A 141 11.79 -17.77 14.34
N GLN A 142 12.39 -18.92 14.65
CA GLN A 142 11.74 -20.01 15.40
C GLN A 142 12.08 -19.98 16.90
N GLY A 143 12.77 -18.94 17.36
CA GLY A 143 13.15 -18.74 18.75
C GLY A 143 14.54 -19.29 19.13
N ASP A 144 15.34 -19.77 18.17
CA ASP A 144 16.74 -20.14 18.46
C ASP A 144 17.65 -18.91 18.44
N LEU A 145 17.94 -18.40 19.63
CA LEU A 145 18.72 -17.19 19.84
C LEU A 145 20.24 -17.45 19.94
N SER A 146 20.72 -18.66 19.62
CA SER A 146 22.13 -19.04 19.83
C SER A 146 23.13 -18.30 18.94
N SER A 147 22.67 -17.79 17.80
CA SER A 147 23.53 -17.22 16.75
C SER A 147 23.07 -15.84 16.28
N LEU A 148 22.39 -15.07 17.14
CA LEU A 148 21.84 -13.75 16.77
C LEU A 148 22.91 -12.77 16.31
N LYS A 149 22.51 -11.89 15.39
CA LYS A 149 23.32 -10.75 14.97
C LYS A 149 22.44 -9.51 14.84
N GLY A 150 22.19 -8.88 15.98
CA GLY A 150 21.38 -7.68 16.06
C GLY A 150 21.96 -6.49 15.30
N HIS A 151 21.07 -5.56 14.94
CA HIS A 151 21.41 -4.35 14.19
C HIS A 151 20.45 -3.22 14.54
N LYS A 152 20.99 -2.01 14.76
CA LYS A 152 20.16 -0.82 15.00
C LYS A 152 20.06 0.01 13.74
N VAL A 153 18.83 0.27 13.32
CA VAL A 153 18.52 1.34 12.35
C VAL A 153 18.20 2.59 13.15
N VAL A 154 18.93 3.67 12.88
CA VAL A 154 18.79 4.95 13.58
C VAL A 154 18.43 6.01 12.56
N VAL A 155 17.33 6.70 12.79
CA VAL A 155 16.82 7.78 11.93
C VAL A 155 16.85 9.08 12.70
N ASP A 156 17.60 10.05 12.20
CA ASP A 156 17.59 11.42 12.74
C ASP A 156 16.41 12.20 12.15
N ILE A 157 15.58 12.75 13.04
CA ILE A 157 14.31 13.39 12.68
C ILE A 157 14.40 14.87 13.05
N PRO A 158 14.52 15.78 12.07
CA PRO A 158 14.47 17.20 12.33
C PRO A 158 13.14 17.59 12.95
N VAL A 159 13.13 18.56 13.87
CA VAL A 159 11.90 19.05 14.52
C VAL A 159 10.78 19.44 13.54
N GLY A 160 11.15 19.93 12.34
CA GLY A 160 10.20 20.33 11.30
C GLY A 160 9.48 19.17 10.60
N ALA A 161 9.95 17.93 10.78
CA ALA A 161 9.26 16.74 10.29
C ALA A 161 8.08 16.32 11.20
N LEU A 162 8.00 16.86 12.41
CA LEU A 162 6.93 16.55 13.37
C LEU A 162 5.87 17.66 13.38
N LYS A 163 4.62 17.26 13.62
CA LYS A 163 3.47 18.17 13.76
C LYS A 163 2.78 18.01 15.10
N LYS A 164 2.14 19.08 15.57
CA LYS A 164 1.25 19.00 16.74
C LYS A 164 0.04 18.16 16.35
N GLY A 165 -0.45 17.33 17.27
CA GLY A 165 -1.47 16.33 16.97
C GLY A 165 -0.83 15.05 16.41
N PRO A 166 -1.52 14.30 15.54
CA PRO A 166 -1.12 12.96 15.12
C PRO A 166 0.17 12.99 14.27
N ASN A 167 1.07 12.05 14.54
CA ASN A 167 2.26 11.76 13.74
C ASN A 167 2.29 10.25 13.44
N GLN A 168 2.93 9.89 12.33
CA GLN A 168 3.07 8.50 11.93
C GLN A 168 4.52 8.13 11.65
N VAL A 169 4.91 6.93 12.07
CA VAL A 169 6.12 6.23 11.62
C VAL A 169 5.66 5.00 10.84
N GLN A 170 6.22 4.80 9.65
CA GLN A 170 5.98 3.59 8.87
C GLN A 170 7.30 2.88 8.60
N ILE A 171 7.35 1.59 8.92
CA ILE A 171 8.50 0.71 8.71
C ILE A 171 8.11 -0.31 7.64
N THR A 172 8.58 -0.10 6.41
CA THR A 172 8.21 -0.91 5.25
C THR A 172 9.35 -1.82 4.83
N SER A 173 9.12 -3.14 4.80
CA SER A 173 10.04 -4.11 4.19
C SER A 173 9.72 -4.25 2.70
N THR A 174 10.67 -3.89 1.84
CA THR A 174 10.46 -3.73 0.38
C THR A 174 11.26 -4.70 -0.49
N LYS A 175 12.18 -5.46 0.09
CA LYS A 175 13.03 -6.42 -0.63
C LYS A 175 13.27 -7.64 0.22
N GLU A 176 13.48 -8.78 -0.43
CA GLU A 176 13.91 -10.03 0.21
C GLU A 176 13.03 -10.48 1.39
N SER A 177 13.61 -10.96 2.48
CA SER A 177 12.93 -11.72 3.54
C SER A 177 12.83 -10.92 4.85
N TRP A 178 12.79 -11.58 6.00
CA TRP A 178 12.29 -11.02 7.25
C TRP A 178 13.32 -10.26 8.10
N ILE A 179 12.78 -9.48 9.05
CA ILE A 179 13.46 -8.95 10.24
C ILE A 179 12.77 -9.43 11.52
N LEU A 180 13.52 -9.43 12.63
CA LEU A 180 12.99 -9.62 13.99
C LEU A 180 13.22 -8.37 14.81
N TYR A 181 12.20 -7.92 15.53
CA TYR A 181 12.28 -6.77 16.42
C TYR A 181 12.81 -7.17 17.81
N ASP A 182 13.64 -6.30 18.38
CA ASP A 182 13.98 -6.27 19.81
C ASP A 182 13.23 -5.11 20.47
N SER A 183 13.37 -3.90 19.93
CA SER A 183 12.59 -2.75 20.38
C SER A 183 12.48 -1.67 19.31
N VAL A 184 11.50 -0.79 19.46
CA VAL A 184 11.40 0.47 18.70
C VAL A 184 11.23 1.61 19.68
N ALA A 185 12.14 2.57 19.67
CA ALA A 185 12.15 3.69 20.60
C ALA A 185 12.23 5.02 19.86
N PHE A 186 11.52 6.02 20.37
CA PHE A 186 11.59 7.38 19.88
C PHE A 186 12.06 8.29 21.00
N GLU A 187 13.19 8.94 20.77
CA GLU A 187 13.82 9.84 21.72
C GLU A 187 13.72 11.28 21.21
N ALA A 188 13.46 12.20 22.13
CA ALA A 188 13.23 13.61 21.80
C ALA A 188 13.94 14.52 22.80
N PRO A 189 14.25 15.78 22.41
CA PRO A 189 14.75 16.77 23.36
C PRO A 189 13.77 17.02 24.52
N GLU A 190 14.32 17.48 25.65
CA GLU A 190 13.52 17.80 26.85
C GLU A 190 12.32 18.73 26.52
N GLY A 191 11.16 18.39 27.07
CA GLY A 191 9.94 19.19 26.95
C GLY A 191 9.02 18.83 25.78
N VAL A 192 9.34 17.82 24.98
CA VAL A 192 8.36 17.18 24.08
C VAL A 192 7.37 16.36 24.89
N GLN A 193 6.09 16.47 24.58
CA GLN A 193 5.04 15.76 25.32
C GLN A 193 4.05 15.09 24.38
N LEU A 194 3.73 13.83 24.69
CA LEU A 194 2.65 13.10 24.04
C LEU A 194 1.30 13.78 24.30
N GLY A 195 0.45 13.79 23.29
CA GLY A 195 -0.94 14.24 23.38
C GLY A 195 -1.91 13.11 23.72
N GLU A 196 -3.21 13.41 23.61
CA GLU A 196 -4.26 12.40 23.72
C GLU A 196 -4.18 11.41 22.55
N GLN A 197 -4.14 10.12 22.86
CA GLN A 197 -3.99 9.04 21.87
C GLN A 197 -5.33 8.35 21.53
N SER A 198 -6.37 8.58 22.35
CA SER A 198 -7.68 7.93 22.26
C SER A 198 -8.61 8.54 21.21
N ASN A 199 -8.29 9.74 20.72
CA ASN A 199 -9.01 10.37 19.63
C ASN A 199 -8.03 10.94 18.59
N LEU A 200 -7.61 10.12 17.63
CA LEU A 200 -6.63 10.46 16.61
C LEU A 200 -7.24 10.31 15.23
N THR A 201 -7.14 11.34 14.41
CA THR A 201 -7.53 11.24 12.99
C THR A 201 -6.45 11.80 12.10
N CYS A 202 -6.05 11.02 11.09
CA CYS A 202 -5.03 11.43 10.13
C CYS A 202 -5.37 11.01 8.70
N ILE A 203 -4.80 11.74 7.75
CA ILE A 203 -4.80 11.38 6.33
C ILE A 203 -3.68 10.35 6.13
N GLN A 204 -4.04 9.16 5.67
CA GLN A 204 -3.09 8.08 5.38
C GLN A 204 -2.54 8.16 3.96
N ALA A 205 -3.38 8.54 3.00
CA ALA A 205 -3.00 8.68 1.61
C ALA A 205 -3.98 9.61 0.88
N VAL A 206 -3.46 10.26 -0.17
CA VAL A 206 -4.25 10.98 -1.16
C VAL A 206 -3.86 10.45 -2.53
N ASP A 207 -4.85 10.12 -3.35
CA ASP A 207 -4.64 9.71 -4.73
C ASP A 207 -5.70 10.33 -5.65
N CYS A 208 -5.40 10.41 -6.94
CA CYS A 208 -6.33 10.83 -7.98
C CYS A 208 -6.31 9.79 -9.11
N PRO A 209 -7.19 8.76 -9.01
CA PRO A 209 -7.33 7.78 -10.07
C PRO A 209 -7.57 8.43 -11.43
N GLN A 210 -7.06 7.80 -12.49
CA GLN A 210 -7.09 8.34 -13.85
C GLN A 210 -8.45 8.18 -14.56
N TYR A 211 -9.44 7.56 -13.93
CA TYR A 211 -10.80 7.52 -14.46
C TYR A 211 -11.54 8.82 -14.13
N LEU A 212 -12.50 9.20 -14.99
CA LEU A 212 -13.38 10.33 -14.76
C LEU A 212 -14.76 9.81 -14.33
N LYS A 213 -15.39 10.50 -13.36
CA LYS A 213 -16.77 10.22 -12.94
C LYS A 213 -17.69 11.30 -13.47
N GLU A 214 -18.83 10.90 -14.01
CA GLU A 214 -19.88 11.86 -14.36
C GLU A 214 -20.61 12.28 -13.07
N VAL A 215 -20.54 13.58 -12.76
CA VAL A 215 -21.19 14.20 -11.61
C VAL A 215 -21.92 15.44 -12.12
N ASP A 216 -23.24 15.48 -11.91
CA ASP A 216 -24.12 16.57 -12.37
C ASP A 216 -23.99 16.89 -13.88
N GLY A 217 -23.79 15.86 -14.71
CA GLY A 217 -23.66 15.98 -16.16
C GLY A 217 -22.28 16.46 -16.65
N ALA A 218 -21.28 16.55 -15.77
CA ALA A 218 -19.91 16.89 -16.12
C ALA A 218 -18.94 15.77 -15.71
N LEU A 219 -17.94 15.50 -16.56
CA LEU A 219 -16.85 14.59 -16.22
C LEU A 219 -15.89 15.28 -15.24
N GLN A 220 -15.71 14.68 -14.07
CA GLN A 220 -14.88 15.18 -12.99
C GLN A 220 -13.77 14.18 -12.66
N GLN A 221 -12.60 14.68 -12.27
CA GLN A 221 -11.60 13.87 -11.59
C GLN A 221 -12.06 13.63 -10.15
N THR A 222 -11.52 12.59 -9.52
CA THR A 222 -11.87 12.27 -8.13
C THR A 222 -10.61 12.19 -7.31
N ILE A 223 -10.55 12.96 -6.23
CA ILE A 223 -9.54 12.76 -5.20
C ILE A 223 -10.06 11.71 -4.22
N GLN A 224 -9.30 10.63 -4.07
CA GLN A 224 -9.49 9.61 -3.05
C GLN A 224 -8.60 9.94 -1.86
N ILE A 225 -9.22 10.17 -0.70
CA ILE A 225 -8.52 10.39 0.57
C ILE A 225 -8.76 9.17 1.45
N ARG A 226 -7.69 8.47 1.81
CA ARG A 226 -7.74 7.44 2.85
C ARG A 226 -7.48 8.09 4.20
N ILE A 227 -8.40 7.88 5.12
CA ILE A 227 -8.39 8.48 6.46
C ILE A 227 -8.37 7.33 7.46
N ARG A 228 -7.59 7.51 8.53
CA ARG A 228 -7.67 6.65 9.71
C ARG A 228 -8.22 7.46 10.86
N HIS A 229 -9.24 6.92 11.53
CA HIS A 229 -9.82 7.50 12.73
C HIS A 229 -9.76 6.49 13.88
N ILE A 230 -9.19 6.92 15.00
CA ILE A 230 -9.19 6.24 16.28
C ILE A 230 -10.08 7.08 17.19
N GLY A 231 -11.11 6.49 17.76
CA GLY A 231 -12.07 7.22 18.59
C GLY A 231 -13.48 6.72 18.39
N THR A 232 -14.44 7.47 18.95
CA THR A 232 -15.87 7.23 18.69
C THR A 232 -16.30 7.98 17.43
N PRO A 233 -17.27 7.48 16.66
CA PRO A 233 -17.72 8.15 15.45
C PRO A 233 -18.02 9.65 15.65
N GLU A 234 -17.42 10.50 14.83
CA GLU A 234 -17.60 11.95 14.90
C GLU A 234 -17.67 12.60 13.52
N GLY A 235 -18.14 13.84 13.46
CA GLY A 235 -18.28 14.59 12.21
C GLY A 235 -16.96 15.28 11.83
N ALA A 236 -16.54 15.13 10.58
CA ALA A 236 -15.41 15.84 10.02
C ALA A 236 -15.76 16.53 8.70
N THR A 237 -14.90 17.45 8.27
CA THR A 237 -14.94 18.03 6.93
C THR A 237 -13.60 17.80 6.25
N LEU A 238 -13.62 17.23 5.06
CA LEU A 238 -12.46 17.19 4.19
C LEU A 238 -12.53 18.38 3.26
N ARG A 239 -11.43 19.12 3.13
CA ARG A 239 -11.30 20.22 2.19
C ARG A 239 -10.19 19.90 1.19
N ILE A 240 -10.47 20.10 -0.08
CA ILE A 240 -9.46 20.18 -1.12
C ILE A 240 -9.38 21.65 -1.50
N ASN A 241 -8.36 22.33 -0.95
CA ASN A 241 -8.20 23.75 -1.18
C ASN A 241 -7.88 24.04 -2.65
N PRO A 242 -8.44 25.14 -3.21
CA PRO A 242 -9.21 26.17 -2.51
C PRO A 242 -10.74 25.99 -2.48
N ASP A 243 -11.31 25.09 -3.29
CA ASP A 243 -12.72 25.25 -3.71
C ASP A 243 -13.66 24.09 -3.35
N HIS A 244 -13.16 22.97 -2.83
CA HIS A 244 -13.99 21.79 -2.62
C HIS A 244 -14.00 21.35 -1.16
N GLU A 245 -15.17 20.99 -0.65
CA GLU A 245 -15.31 20.38 0.66
C GLU A 245 -16.36 19.27 0.66
N LYS A 246 -16.16 18.31 1.56
CA LYS A 246 -17.10 17.23 1.80
C LYS A 246 -17.20 16.94 3.29
N LYS A 247 -18.41 17.04 3.83
CA LYS A 247 -18.70 16.60 5.20
C LYS A 247 -18.77 15.08 5.23
N VAL A 248 -18.15 14.49 6.25
CA VAL A 248 -18.09 13.05 6.44
C VAL A 248 -18.34 12.70 7.90
N THR A 249 -18.79 11.48 8.13
CA THR A 249 -18.77 10.87 9.46
C THR A 249 -17.55 9.97 9.51
N LEU A 250 -16.65 10.22 10.45
CA LEU A 250 -15.55 9.34 10.76
C LEU A 250 -16.07 8.15 11.53
N SER A 251 -15.67 6.95 11.11
CA SER A 251 -15.89 5.70 11.85
C SER A 251 -14.55 5.16 12.32
N PRO A 252 -14.48 4.45 13.46
CA PRO A 252 -13.24 3.83 13.91
C PRO A 252 -12.64 2.93 12.82
N GLY A 253 -11.34 3.09 12.57
CA GLY A 253 -10.59 2.36 11.54
C GLY A 253 -10.30 3.19 10.30
N ASP A 254 -10.02 2.49 9.20
CA ASP A 254 -9.70 3.07 7.91
C ASP A 254 -10.96 3.28 7.07
N GLN A 255 -11.06 4.45 6.44
CA GLN A 255 -12.12 4.78 5.51
C GLN A 255 -11.58 5.55 4.32
N GLU A 256 -12.15 5.29 3.15
CA GLU A 256 -11.82 5.99 1.92
C GLU A 256 -12.96 6.94 1.55
N VAL A 257 -12.61 8.18 1.23
CA VAL A 257 -13.57 9.21 0.84
C VAL A 257 -13.18 9.79 -0.49
N GLU A 258 -14.15 9.81 -1.40
CA GLU A 258 -14.02 10.44 -2.71
C GLU A 258 -14.57 11.87 -2.71
N ILE A 259 -13.77 12.81 -3.20
CA ILE A 259 -14.15 14.21 -3.42
C ILE A 259 -13.99 14.51 -4.91
N PRO A 260 -15.09 14.78 -5.64
CA PRO A 260 -15.00 15.10 -7.05
C PRO A 260 -14.47 16.53 -7.22
N ILE A 261 -13.60 16.71 -8.22
CA ILE A 261 -12.94 17.96 -8.56
C ILE A 261 -13.02 18.16 -10.09
N PRO A 262 -13.06 19.41 -10.60
CA PRO A 262 -13.09 19.66 -12.05
C PRO A 262 -11.93 18.97 -12.76
N ALA A 263 -12.19 18.31 -13.90
CA ALA A 263 -11.12 17.73 -14.70
C ALA A 263 -10.17 18.83 -15.21
N GLY A 264 -8.86 18.67 -14.99
CA GLY A 264 -7.83 19.61 -15.47
C GLY A 264 -7.03 19.04 -16.64
N ASP A 265 -6.48 19.89 -17.49
CA ASP A 265 -5.58 19.50 -18.59
C ASP A 265 -4.09 19.64 -18.24
N THR A 266 -3.77 20.26 -17.10
CA THR A 266 -2.43 20.37 -16.54
C THR A 266 -2.35 19.76 -15.15
N GLU A 267 -1.15 19.35 -14.75
CA GLU A 267 -0.86 19.03 -13.35
C GLU A 267 -1.12 20.26 -12.46
N ARG A 268 -1.72 20.03 -11.30
CA ARG A 268 -2.02 21.10 -10.35
C ARG A 268 -1.85 20.62 -8.91
N ARG A 269 -1.20 21.44 -8.10
CA ARG A 269 -1.05 21.18 -6.67
C ARG A 269 -2.33 21.55 -5.92
N VAL A 270 -2.76 20.67 -5.03
CA VAL A 270 -3.87 20.89 -4.08
C VAL A 270 -3.40 20.60 -2.66
N ILE A 271 -4.14 21.11 -1.67
CA ILE A 271 -3.95 20.78 -0.27
C ILE A 271 -5.20 20.04 0.20
N ALA A 272 -5.04 18.80 0.62
CA ALA A 272 -6.09 18.03 1.28
C ALA A 272 -6.01 18.29 2.78
N GLU A 273 -7.05 18.88 3.37
CA GLU A 273 -7.15 19.15 4.79
C GLU A 273 -8.25 18.31 5.42
N LEU A 274 -7.98 17.80 6.61
CA LEU A 274 -8.94 17.17 7.49
C LEU A 274 -9.27 18.13 8.63
N VAL A 275 -10.54 18.47 8.76
CA VAL A 275 -11.04 19.46 9.72
C VAL A 275 -11.98 18.80 10.72
N LEU A 276 -11.65 18.93 12.01
CA LEU A 276 -12.47 18.50 13.15
C LEU A 276 -12.75 19.71 14.03
N ALA A 277 -14.01 19.85 14.46
CA ALA A 277 -14.44 20.96 15.34
C ALA A 277 -13.93 22.36 14.88
N GLU A 278 -13.95 22.61 13.57
CA GLU A 278 -13.47 23.84 12.91
C GLU A 278 -11.95 24.07 12.90
N GLU A 279 -11.15 23.13 13.43
CA GLU A 279 -9.69 23.16 13.37
C GLU A 279 -9.14 22.16 12.33
N VAL A 280 -8.11 22.56 11.59
CA VAL A 280 -7.36 21.65 10.71
C VAL A 280 -6.51 20.75 11.60
N VAL A 281 -6.85 19.46 11.65
CA VAL A 281 -6.15 18.46 12.47
C VAL A 281 -5.09 17.70 11.67
N ASP A 282 -5.22 17.67 10.35
CA ASP A 282 -4.23 17.12 9.45
C ASP A 282 -4.32 17.76 8.06
N SER A 283 -3.21 17.81 7.34
CA SER A 283 -3.15 18.31 5.97
C SER A 283 -2.00 17.67 5.20
N THR A 284 -2.20 17.44 3.90
CA THR A 284 -1.15 16.99 3.00
C THR A 284 -1.26 17.66 1.63
N GLU A 285 -0.11 17.95 1.01
CA GLU A 285 -0.05 18.46 -0.35
C GLU A 285 -0.09 17.29 -1.34
N TYR A 286 -0.83 17.45 -2.44
CA TYR A 286 -0.89 16.43 -3.49
C TYR A 286 -0.87 17.08 -4.88
N ASP A 287 -0.05 16.55 -5.78
CA ASP A 287 0.02 17.00 -7.16
C ASP A 287 -0.97 16.18 -8.01
N VAL A 288 -2.11 16.79 -8.31
CA VAL A 288 -3.15 16.17 -9.13
C VAL A 288 -2.68 16.13 -10.58
N PRO A 289 -2.52 14.94 -11.17
CA PRO A 289 -2.13 14.81 -12.58
C PRO A 289 -3.24 15.33 -13.52
N PRO A 290 -2.91 15.68 -14.77
CA PRO A 290 -3.91 16.07 -15.75
C PRO A 290 -4.89 14.91 -16.03
N ALA A 291 -6.16 15.25 -16.21
CA ALA A 291 -7.20 14.33 -16.63
C ALA A 291 -6.86 13.74 -18.00
N ARG A 292 -6.86 12.40 -18.07
CA ARG A 292 -6.70 11.68 -19.33
C ARG A 292 -8.04 11.11 -19.76
N LYS A 293 -8.38 11.32 -21.03
CA LYS A 293 -9.53 10.69 -21.67
C LYS A 293 -9.04 9.42 -22.35
N TRP A 294 -9.49 8.29 -21.84
CA TRP A 294 -9.19 6.97 -22.39
C TRP A 294 -10.43 6.43 -23.07
N ASP A 295 -10.29 5.95 -24.29
CA ASP A 295 -11.26 5.05 -24.89
C ASP A 295 -10.84 3.63 -24.51
N VAL A 296 -11.60 3.01 -23.59
CA VAL A 296 -11.34 1.65 -23.13
C VAL A 296 -12.32 0.70 -23.82
N TYR A 297 -11.79 -0.17 -24.66
CA TYR A 297 -12.56 -1.24 -25.28
C TYR A 297 -12.40 -2.52 -24.45
N ILE A 298 -13.51 -3.02 -23.91
CA ILE A 298 -13.54 -4.28 -23.17
C ILE A 298 -14.04 -5.37 -24.12
N LEU A 299 -13.23 -6.40 -24.35
CA LEU A 299 -13.55 -7.53 -25.22
C LEU A 299 -13.56 -8.83 -24.40
N PRO A 300 -14.70 -9.18 -23.77
CA PRO A 300 -14.83 -10.44 -23.05
C PRO A 300 -14.65 -11.62 -24.00
N HIS A 301 -13.79 -12.55 -23.61
CA HIS A 301 -13.59 -13.86 -24.22
C HIS A 301 -13.01 -14.81 -23.18
N SER A 302 -12.96 -16.11 -23.51
CA SER A 302 -12.16 -17.09 -22.79
C SER A 302 -11.15 -17.67 -23.76
N HIS A 303 -9.88 -17.70 -23.35
CA HIS A 303 -8.84 -18.40 -24.07
C HIS A 303 -9.17 -19.90 -24.16
N VAL A 304 -8.95 -20.51 -25.33
CA VAL A 304 -9.31 -21.91 -25.63
C VAL A 304 -8.06 -22.77 -25.71
N ASP A 305 -7.73 -23.37 -24.56
CA ASP A 305 -6.59 -24.26 -24.39
C ASP A 305 -7.01 -25.74 -24.46
N ILE A 306 -7.04 -26.29 -25.67
CA ILE A 306 -7.55 -27.64 -25.94
C ILE A 306 -6.54 -28.69 -25.45
N GLY A 307 -6.88 -29.43 -24.38
CA GLY A 307 -6.04 -30.51 -23.85
C GLY A 307 -4.92 -30.08 -22.91
N TYR A 308 -4.69 -28.78 -22.75
CA TYR A 308 -3.76 -28.23 -21.75
C TYR A 308 -4.46 -27.94 -20.42
N THR A 309 -5.57 -27.18 -20.45
CA THR A 309 -6.31 -26.83 -19.23
C THR A 309 -7.13 -28.01 -18.71
N GLN A 310 -7.80 -28.74 -19.59
CA GLN A 310 -8.64 -29.91 -19.31
C GLN A 310 -8.76 -30.84 -20.52
N LEU A 311 -9.40 -32.00 -20.33
CA LEU A 311 -9.80 -32.90 -21.42
C LEU A 311 -10.67 -32.16 -22.45
N GLN A 312 -10.51 -32.50 -23.74
CA GLN A 312 -11.21 -31.80 -24.82
C GLN A 312 -12.73 -31.78 -24.64
N SER A 313 -13.32 -32.90 -24.22
CA SER A 313 -14.77 -33.02 -23.98
C SER A 313 -15.28 -32.19 -22.80
N VAL A 314 -14.39 -31.79 -21.89
CA VAL A 314 -14.71 -30.85 -20.80
C VAL A 314 -14.63 -29.43 -21.33
N VAL A 315 -13.57 -29.10 -22.08
CA VAL A 315 -13.39 -27.78 -22.71
C VAL A 315 -14.57 -27.46 -23.63
N GLU A 316 -15.03 -28.40 -24.46
CA GLU A 316 -16.22 -28.22 -25.31
C GLU A 316 -17.42 -27.76 -24.48
N LYS A 317 -17.79 -28.51 -23.44
CA LYS A 317 -18.96 -28.20 -22.61
C LYS A 317 -18.85 -26.85 -21.91
N LEU A 318 -17.67 -26.51 -21.41
CA LEU A 318 -17.44 -25.19 -20.80
C LEU A 318 -17.70 -24.07 -21.80
N HIS A 319 -17.16 -24.18 -23.01
CA HIS A 319 -17.39 -23.16 -24.04
C HIS A 319 -18.85 -23.10 -24.50
N TRP A 320 -19.55 -24.23 -24.58
CA TRP A 320 -20.99 -24.25 -24.85
C TRP A 320 -21.77 -23.50 -23.77
N ASP A 321 -21.46 -23.75 -22.50
CA ASP A 321 -22.06 -23.05 -21.37
C ASP A 321 -21.75 -21.53 -21.43
N TYR A 322 -20.54 -21.15 -21.83
CA TYR A 322 -20.17 -19.73 -21.99
C TYR A 322 -20.98 -19.05 -23.09
N PHE A 323 -21.21 -19.71 -24.23
CA PHE A 323 -22.03 -19.15 -25.30
C PHE A 323 -23.47 -18.91 -24.83
N GLU A 324 -24.06 -19.88 -24.14
CA GLU A 324 -25.43 -19.78 -23.63
C GLU A 324 -25.54 -18.69 -22.55
N GLN A 325 -24.58 -18.63 -21.64
CA GLN A 325 -24.53 -17.59 -20.61
C GLN A 325 -24.33 -16.19 -21.20
N ALA A 326 -23.47 -16.06 -22.21
CA ALA A 326 -23.25 -14.81 -22.92
C ALA A 326 -24.53 -14.28 -23.57
N ILE A 327 -25.34 -15.17 -24.15
CA ILE A 327 -26.63 -14.79 -24.76
C ILE A 327 -27.60 -14.27 -23.68
N VAL A 328 -27.62 -14.88 -22.50
CA VAL A 328 -28.43 -14.41 -21.36
C VAL A 328 -28.00 -13.00 -20.95
N TRP A 329 -26.71 -12.78 -20.69
CA TRP A 329 -26.20 -11.47 -20.26
C TRP A 329 -26.35 -10.39 -21.34
N ALA A 330 -26.16 -10.73 -22.61
CA ALA A 330 -26.38 -9.81 -23.73
C ALA A 330 -27.86 -9.41 -23.85
N ARG A 331 -28.79 -10.32 -23.52
CA ARG A 331 -30.23 -10.02 -23.47
C ARG A 331 -30.58 -9.12 -22.30
N GLU A 332 -30.03 -9.39 -21.11
CA GLU A 332 -30.27 -8.61 -19.89
C GLU A 332 -29.80 -7.16 -20.06
N THR A 333 -28.65 -6.98 -20.69
CA THR A 333 -28.02 -5.66 -20.91
C THR A 333 -28.41 -5.02 -22.26
N ALA A 334 -29.38 -5.60 -22.99
CA ALA A 334 -29.73 -5.13 -24.34
C ALA A 334 -30.24 -3.67 -24.37
N ASN A 335 -30.84 -3.22 -23.27
CA ASN A 335 -31.39 -1.87 -23.12
C ASN A 335 -30.44 -0.91 -22.39
N ASP A 336 -29.25 -1.35 -22.01
CA ASP A 336 -28.25 -0.51 -21.36
C ASP A 336 -27.70 0.53 -22.36
N PRO A 337 -27.04 1.60 -21.87
CA PRO A 337 -26.33 2.54 -22.72
C PRO A 337 -25.37 1.85 -23.70
N GLU A 338 -25.24 2.43 -24.88
CA GLU A 338 -24.26 1.98 -25.86
C GLU A 338 -22.85 2.01 -25.24
N GLY A 339 -22.10 0.91 -25.38
CA GLY A 339 -20.80 0.71 -24.72
C GLY A 339 -20.85 -0.09 -23.41
N SER A 340 -22.00 -0.15 -22.73
CA SER A 340 -22.18 -0.95 -21.50
C SER A 340 -22.85 -2.31 -21.73
N ARG A 341 -23.39 -2.53 -22.93
CA ARG A 341 -24.06 -3.79 -23.30
C ARG A 341 -23.06 -4.92 -23.39
N PHE A 342 -23.38 -6.07 -22.81
CA PHE A 342 -22.52 -7.24 -22.83
C PHE A 342 -22.37 -7.79 -24.26
N LYS A 343 -21.12 -8.15 -24.60
CA LYS A 343 -20.76 -8.85 -25.84
C LYS A 343 -19.73 -9.92 -25.52
N TRP A 344 -19.77 -11.02 -26.25
CA TRP A 344 -18.81 -12.12 -26.12
C TRP A 344 -18.07 -12.36 -27.42
N ASN A 345 -16.76 -12.58 -27.36
CA ASN A 345 -15.96 -12.91 -28.52
C ASN A 345 -15.51 -14.37 -28.41
N VAL A 346 -15.87 -15.16 -29.41
CA VAL A 346 -15.42 -16.54 -29.54
C VAL A 346 -14.04 -16.51 -30.18
N GLU A 347 -13.02 -16.95 -29.43
CA GLU A 347 -11.63 -16.96 -29.90
C GLU A 347 -11.38 -17.98 -31.03
N VAL A 348 -11.98 -19.17 -30.96
CA VAL A 348 -11.80 -20.20 -32.00
C VAL A 348 -13.10 -20.92 -32.37
N LEU A 349 -13.23 -21.28 -33.64
CA LEU A 349 -14.44 -21.89 -34.21
C LEU A 349 -14.60 -23.38 -33.92
N TRP A 350 -13.57 -24.10 -33.43
CA TRP A 350 -13.70 -25.50 -33.02
C TRP A 350 -14.79 -25.70 -31.97
N ALA A 351 -14.86 -24.80 -30.97
CA ALA A 351 -15.89 -24.87 -29.93
C ALA A 351 -17.30 -24.55 -30.49
N VAL A 352 -17.38 -23.67 -31.48
CA VAL A 352 -18.64 -23.33 -32.15
C VAL A 352 -19.11 -24.46 -33.05
N ASP A 353 -18.22 -25.07 -33.83
CA ASP A 353 -18.53 -26.24 -34.67
C ASP A 353 -19.02 -27.40 -33.81
N SER A 354 -18.34 -27.70 -32.69
CA SER A 354 -18.78 -28.74 -31.76
C SER A 354 -20.13 -28.40 -31.11
N TYR A 355 -20.33 -27.14 -30.70
CA TYR A 355 -21.60 -26.67 -30.16
C TYR A 355 -22.74 -26.86 -31.15
N LEU A 356 -22.56 -26.35 -32.38
CA LEU A 356 -23.58 -26.42 -33.41
C LEU A 356 -23.90 -27.86 -33.76
N ARG A 357 -22.93 -28.77 -33.84
CA ARG A 357 -23.24 -30.19 -34.10
C ARG A 357 -24.11 -30.83 -33.02
N GLN A 358 -23.91 -30.49 -31.75
CA GLN A 358 -24.63 -31.13 -30.64
C GLN A 358 -25.89 -30.38 -30.17
N ALA A 359 -25.97 -29.08 -30.42
CA ALA A 359 -27.08 -28.24 -29.99
C ALA A 359 -28.40 -28.62 -30.68
N SER A 360 -29.52 -28.42 -29.97
CA SER A 360 -30.86 -28.54 -30.55
C SER A 360 -31.11 -27.46 -31.62
N GLU A 361 -32.12 -27.65 -32.48
CA GLU A 361 -32.48 -26.65 -33.49
C GLU A 361 -32.80 -25.28 -32.88
N GLU A 362 -33.45 -25.26 -31.71
CA GLU A 362 -33.77 -24.04 -30.96
C GLU A 362 -32.49 -23.31 -30.52
N LYS A 363 -31.55 -24.03 -29.89
CA LYS A 363 -30.27 -23.47 -29.43
C LYS A 363 -29.40 -22.99 -30.59
N ARG A 364 -29.35 -23.73 -31.70
CA ARG A 364 -28.66 -23.29 -32.93
C ARG A 364 -29.24 -21.98 -33.44
N LYS A 365 -30.57 -21.88 -33.52
CA LYS A 365 -31.25 -20.67 -33.97
C LYS A 365 -30.95 -19.49 -33.04
N GLU A 366 -31.01 -19.71 -31.72
CA GLU A 366 -30.70 -18.69 -30.73
C GLU A 366 -29.25 -18.19 -30.85
N PHE A 367 -28.30 -19.10 -31.05
CA PHE A 367 -26.90 -18.75 -31.28
C PHE A 367 -26.71 -17.91 -32.54
N PHE A 368 -27.28 -18.33 -33.68
CA PHE A 368 -27.22 -17.55 -34.91
C PHE A 368 -27.88 -16.18 -34.77
N ASP A 369 -29.03 -16.09 -34.10
CA ASP A 369 -29.70 -14.83 -33.81
C ASP A 369 -28.82 -13.91 -32.94
N ALA A 370 -28.09 -14.46 -31.97
CA ALA A 370 -27.16 -13.70 -31.13
C ALA A 370 -25.94 -13.18 -31.93
N VAL A 371 -25.39 -14.00 -32.84
CA VAL A 371 -24.33 -13.58 -33.76
C VAL A 371 -24.83 -12.45 -34.67
N ASN A 372 -26.01 -12.60 -35.27
CA ASN A 372 -26.61 -11.58 -36.14
C ASN A 372 -26.91 -10.26 -35.41
N LYS A 373 -27.24 -10.31 -34.11
CA LYS A 373 -27.43 -9.13 -33.26
C LYS A 373 -26.11 -8.48 -32.82
N GLY A 374 -24.96 -9.11 -33.09
CA GLY A 374 -23.65 -8.66 -32.62
C GLY A 374 -23.43 -8.85 -31.13
N TRP A 375 -24.19 -9.76 -30.49
CA TRP A 375 -23.98 -10.17 -29.09
C TRP A 375 -22.82 -11.16 -28.98
N ILE A 376 -22.63 -11.99 -30.00
CA ILE A 376 -21.50 -12.91 -30.12
C ILE A 376 -20.68 -12.53 -31.36
N GLY A 377 -19.41 -12.18 -31.15
CA GLY A 377 -18.39 -12.07 -32.20
C GLY A 377 -17.72 -13.42 -32.45
N LEU A 378 -17.39 -13.70 -33.70
CA LEU A 378 -16.71 -14.92 -34.13
C LEU A 378 -15.35 -14.55 -34.73
N ASP A 379 -14.28 -15.08 -34.15
CA ASP A 379 -12.95 -14.99 -34.74
C ASP A 379 -12.76 -16.06 -35.82
N ALA A 380 -11.75 -15.87 -36.67
CA ALA A 380 -11.62 -16.62 -37.92
C ALA A 380 -10.88 -17.97 -37.79
N LEU A 381 -10.16 -18.20 -36.68
CA LEU A 381 -9.34 -19.39 -36.53
C LEU A 381 -10.19 -20.57 -36.05
N TYR A 382 -9.98 -21.75 -36.61
CA TYR A 382 -10.61 -22.98 -36.13
C TYR A 382 -10.04 -23.40 -34.77
N GLY A 383 -8.74 -23.19 -34.55
CA GLY A 383 -8.05 -23.50 -33.30
C GLY A 383 -6.79 -22.67 -33.14
N ASN A 384 -6.22 -22.66 -31.93
CA ASN A 384 -4.97 -21.99 -31.62
C ASN A 384 -3.80 -22.91 -31.93
N GLU A 385 -3.01 -22.58 -32.95
CA GLU A 385 -1.81 -23.33 -33.33
C GLU A 385 -0.54 -22.56 -33.00
N LEU A 386 0.50 -23.29 -32.58
CA LEU A 386 1.83 -22.72 -32.42
C LEU A 386 2.40 -22.42 -33.81
N THR A 387 2.45 -21.14 -34.18
CA THR A 387 2.88 -20.68 -35.51
C THR A 387 4.31 -21.13 -35.88
N GLY A 388 5.16 -21.39 -34.89
CA GLY A 388 6.51 -21.95 -35.11
C GLY A 388 6.54 -23.44 -35.50
N LEU A 389 5.44 -24.18 -35.31
CA LEU A 389 5.30 -25.59 -35.67
C LEU A 389 4.35 -25.82 -36.86
N CYS A 390 3.48 -24.85 -37.15
CA CYS A 390 2.47 -24.91 -38.20
C CYS A 390 3.10 -24.78 -39.60
N ARG A 391 2.76 -25.71 -40.52
CA ARG A 391 3.15 -25.60 -41.93
C ARG A 391 2.28 -24.57 -42.66
N PRO A 392 2.75 -23.99 -43.78
CA PRO A 392 1.96 -23.01 -44.53
C PRO A 392 0.55 -23.48 -44.93
N GLU A 393 0.41 -24.74 -45.36
CA GLU A 393 -0.91 -25.31 -45.68
C GLU A 393 -1.80 -25.40 -44.44
N GLU A 394 -1.27 -25.87 -43.31
CA GLU A 394 -2.02 -25.99 -42.05
C GLU A 394 -2.51 -24.61 -41.59
N PHE A 395 -1.68 -23.57 -41.72
CA PHE A 395 -2.04 -22.20 -41.36
C PHE A 395 -3.19 -21.65 -42.21
N VAL A 396 -3.19 -21.93 -43.52
CA VAL A 396 -4.31 -21.55 -44.42
C VAL A 396 -5.59 -22.26 -43.99
N ARG A 397 -5.50 -23.57 -43.72
CA ARG A 397 -6.65 -24.41 -43.34
C ARG A 397 -7.32 -23.99 -42.03
N LEU A 398 -6.60 -23.32 -41.13
CA LEU A 398 -7.19 -22.81 -39.89
C LEU A 398 -8.33 -21.81 -40.14
N THR A 399 -8.41 -21.19 -41.31
CA THR A 399 -9.45 -20.20 -41.65
C THR A 399 -10.55 -20.76 -42.56
N ASP A 400 -10.48 -22.03 -42.95
CA ASP A 400 -11.45 -22.64 -43.90
C ASP A 400 -12.90 -22.56 -43.39
N CYS A 401 -13.11 -22.55 -42.07
CA CYS A 401 -14.42 -22.45 -41.43
C CYS A 401 -14.98 -21.02 -41.32
N ALA A 402 -14.19 -19.99 -41.65
CA ALA A 402 -14.55 -18.58 -41.49
C ALA A 402 -15.00 -17.89 -42.80
N VAL A 403 -15.20 -18.67 -43.87
CA VAL A 403 -15.56 -18.19 -45.23
C VAL A 403 -17.06 -18.10 -45.46
#